data_AF-A0A359E4L5-F1
#
_entry.id   AF-A0A359E4L5-F1
#
_cell.length_a   1.000
_cell.length_b   1.000
_cell.length_c   1.000
_cell.angle_alpha   90.00
_cell.angle_beta   90.00
_cell.angle_gamma   90.00
#
_symmetry.space_group_name_H-M   'P 1'
#
loop_
_entity.id
_entity.type
_entity.pdbx_description
1 polymer ?
#
loop_
_entity_poly.entity_id
_entity_poly.type
_entity_poly.pdbx_seq_one_letter_code
_entity_poly.pdbx_strand_id
1 'polypeptide(L)' 'FIIGGGVLYREAIEIADKLIITEVHKEYEGDTYFPEYRANVGTVWEEVSREDHDDLSFVTYKRS' A
#
# COMPACT_ATOMS: atom_id res chain seq x y z
N PHE A 1 12.49 7.25 1.75
CA PHE A 1 11.62 6.18 2.28
C PHE A 1 10.83 6.76 3.44
N ILE A 2 9.51 6.79 3.32
CA ILE A 2 8.61 7.22 4.40
C ILE A 2 8.19 5.96 5.15
N ILE A 3 8.56 5.86 6.42
CA ILE A 3 8.35 4.69 7.29
C ILE A 3 7.44 5.01 8.50
N GLY A 4 6.77 6.17 8.50
CA GLY A 4 5.86 6.62 9.57
C GLY A 4 4.38 6.31 9.29
N GLY A 5 3.56 6.21 10.35
CA GLY A 5 2.19 5.68 10.31
C GLY A 5 1.02 6.67 10.10
N GLY A 6 -0.14 6.10 9.78
CA GLY A 6 -1.50 6.66 9.88
C GLY A 6 -1.82 7.92 9.07
N VAL A 7 -1.49 9.09 9.61
CA VAL A 7 -1.87 10.39 9.03
C VAL A 7 -0.93 10.80 7.89
N LEU A 8 0.33 10.38 7.95
CA LEU A 8 1.37 10.78 6.99
C LEU A 8 1.20 10.14 5.62
N TYR A 9 0.54 8.98 5.55
CA TYR A 9 0.35 8.25 4.28
C TYR A 9 -0.60 8.96 3.31
N ARG A 10 -1.58 9.72 3.81
CA ARG A 10 -2.57 10.40 2.94
C ARG A 10 -1.95 11.51 2.11
N GLU A 11 -1.03 12.27 2.67
CA GLU A 11 -0.31 13.31 1.93
C GLU A 11 0.86 12.69 1.13
N ALA A 12 1.51 11.66 1.69
CA ALA A 12 2.61 11.00 1.02
C ALA A 12 2.20 10.23 -0.24
N ILE A 13 1.01 9.63 -0.28
CA ILE A 13 0.57 8.84 -1.44
C ILE A 13 0.41 9.70 -2.70
N GLU A 14 0.06 10.98 -2.56
CA GLU A 14 -0.11 11.89 -3.68
C GLU A 14 1.22 12.28 -4.33
N ILE A 15 2.33 12.17 -3.60
CA ILE A 15 3.68 12.54 -4.07
C ILE A 15 4.64 11.34 -4.16
N ALA A 16 4.17 10.13 -3.85
CA ALA A 16 4.98 8.93 -3.89
C ALA A 16 5.20 8.44 -5.33
N ASP A 17 6.42 7.99 -5.63
CA ASP A 17 6.75 7.33 -6.90
C ASP A 17 6.57 5.80 -6.85
N LYS A 18 6.64 5.24 -5.64
CA LYS A 18 6.59 3.79 -5.38
C LYS A 18 5.91 3.53 -4.05
N LEU A 19 5.04 2.52 -4.03
CA LEU A 19 4.45 1.96 -2.81
C LEU A 19 5.03 0.56 -2.59
N ILE A 20 5.48 0.27 -1.37
CA ILE A 20 5.89 -1.06 -0.92
C ILE A 20 4.95 -1.41 0.20
N ILE A 21 4.03 -2.35 -0.05
CA ILE A 21 2.90 -2.66 0.82
C ILE A 21 2.99 -4.12 1.24
N THR A 22 2.72 -4.38 2.52
CA THR A 22 2.46 -5.73 3.03
C THR A 22 0.95 -5.88 3.22
N GLU A 23 0.32 -6.70 2.41
CA GLU A 23 -1.10 -7.04 2.53
C GLU A 23 -1.23 -8.22 3.49
N VAL A 24 -1.80 -8.02 4.68
CA VAL A 24 -2.05 -9.12 5.63
C VAL A 24 -3.44 -9.67 5.41
N HIS A 25 -3.58 -10.99 5.20
CA HIS A 25 -4.86 -11.65 4.92
C HIS A 25 -5.70 -11.93 6.17
N LYS A 26 -5.48 -11.14 7.23
CA LYS A 26 -6.19 -11.22 8.51
C LYS A 26 -6.75 -9.85 8.84
N GLU A 27 -8.01 -9.84 9.26
CA GLU A 27 -8.66 -8.63 9.77
C GLU A 27 -8.23 -8.40 11.22
N TYR A 28 -7.81 -7.18 11.52
CA TYR A 28 -7.46 -6.75 12.87
C TYR A 28 -8.34 -5.56 13.23
N GLU A 29 -8.89 -5.55 14.45
CA GLU A 29 -9.52 -4.36 15.00
C GLU A 29 -8.42 -3.34 15.30
N GLY A 30 -8.51 -2.17 14.67
CA GLY A 30 -7.52 -1.11 14.83
C GLY A 30 -8.05 0.24 14.39
N ASP A 31 -7.53 1.29 15.01
CA ASP A 31 -8.05 2.65 14.87
C ASP A 31 -7.37 3.44 13.73
N THR A 32 -6.45 2.78 13.00
CA THR A 32 -5.64 3.39 11.95
C THR A 32 -5.69 2.56 10.69
N TYR A 33 -6.15 3.19 9.61
CA TYR A 33 -6.24 2.56 8.29
C TYR A 33 -5.23 3.21 7.35
N PHE A 34 -4.61 2.37 6.52
CA PHE A 34 -3.84 2.84 5.38
C PHE A 34 -4.79 3.56 4.40
N PRO A 35 -4.37 4.64 3.73
CA PRO A 35 -5.23 5.34 2.77
C PRO A 35 -5.78 4.40 1.70
N GLU A 36 -7.00 4.67 1.23
CA GLU A 36 -7.60 3.95 0.10
C GLU A 36 -6.76 4.19 -1.18
N TYR A 37 -5.98 3.18 -1.56
CA TYR A 37 -5.19 3.16 -2.81
C TYR A 37 -5.71 2.13 -3.81
N ARG A 38 -6.53 1.17 -3.37
CA ARG A 38 -6.96 0.03 -4.18
C ARG A 38 -7.79 0.46 -5.39
N ALA A 39 -8.63 1.48 -5.22
CA ALA A 39 -9.40 2.08 -6.34
C ALA A 39 -8.52 2.73 -7.42
N ASN A 40 -7.27 3.06 -7.09
CA ASN A 40 -6.32 3.69 -8.00
C ASN A 40 -5.35 2.68 -8.65
N VAL A 41 -5.45 1.39 -8.30
CA VAL A 41 -4.69 0.32 -8.97
C VAL A 41 -5.24 0.11 -10.38
N GLY A 42 -4.35 0.09 -11.38
CA GLY A 42 -4.68 0.01 -12.80
C GLY A 42 -4.92 1.37 -13.49
N THR A 43 -5.01 2.47 -12.73
CA THR A 43 -5.12 3.83 -13.28
C THR A 43 -3.90 4.68 -12.92
N VAL A 44 -3.60 4.80 -11.63
CA VAL A 44 -2.46 5.57 -11.11
C VAL A 44 -1.33 4.64 -10.70
N TRP A 45 -1.67 3.47 -10.16
CA TRP A 45 -0.71 2.50 -9.64
C TRP A 45 -0.65 1.26 -10.51
N GLU A 46 0.55 0.91 -10.95
CA GLU A 46 0.86 -0.33 -11.64
C GLU A 46 1.54 -1.30 -10.65
N GLU A 47 1.00 -2.51 -10.50
CA GLU A 47 1.66 -3.57 -9.72
C GLU A 47 2.87 -4.08 -10.52
N VAL A 48 4.07 -3.91 -9.96
CA VAL A 48 5.32 -4.32 -10.63
C VAL A 48 5.96 -5.56 -10.02
N SER A 49 5.53 -5.95 -8.81
CA SER A 49 5.98 -7.16 -8.12
C SER A 49 5.00 -7.56 -7.03
N ARG A 50 4.79 -8.87 -6.89
CA ARG A 50 4.04 -9.50 -5.81
C ARG A 50 4.75 -10.77 -5.38
N GLU A 51 4.88 -10.95 -4.08
CA GLU A 51 5.34 -12.19 -3.44
C GLU A 51 4.28 -12.61 -2.42
N ASP A 52 3.62 -13.74 -2.68
CA ASP A 52 2.56 -14.27 -1.83
C ASP A 52 3.11 -15.28 -0.82
N HIS A 53 2.65 -15.16 0.43
CA HIS A 53 2.83 -16.13 1.51
C HIS A 53 1.47 -16.52 2.09
N ASP A 54 1.43 -17.56 2.92
CA ASP A 54 0.19 -18.12 3.46
C ASP A 54 -0.72 -17.08 4.15
N ASP A 55 -0.13 -16.19 4.94
CA ASP A 55 -0.87 -15.21 5.76
C ASP A 55 -0.74 -13.75 5.28
N LEU A 56 0.15 -13.47 4.32
CA LEU A 56 0.43 -12.12 3.84
C LEU A 56 1.05 -12.12 2.44
N SER A 57 0.97 -10.97 1.76
CA SER A 57 1.65 -10.73 0.50
C SER A 57 2.50 -9.45 0.55
N PHE A 58 3.69 -9.49 -0.04
CA PHE A 58 4.51 -8.31 -0.29
C PHE A 58 4.25 -7.82 -1.71
N VAL A 59 3.74 -6.60 -1.84
CA VAL A 59 3.35 -6.02 -3.13
C VAL A 59 4.05 -4.69 -3.34
N THR A 60 4.62 -4.50 -4.53
CA THR A 60 5.22 -3.23 -4.94
C THR A 60 4.42 -2.62 -6.09
N TYR A 61 3.98 -1.37 -5.90
CA TYR A 61 3.35 -0.57 -6.94
C TYR A 61 4.27 0.56 -7.38
N LYS A 62 4.26 0.88 -8.68
CA LYS A 62 4.90 2.06 -9.25
C LYS A 62 3.83 2.98 -9.82
N ARG A 63 4.05 4.29 -9.69
CA ARG A 63 3.15 5.27 -10.30
C ARG A 63 3.31 5.28 -11.83
N SER A 64 2.18 5.25 -12.54
CA SER A 64 2.10 5.40 -14.00
C SER A 64 1.96 6.86 -14.43
#